data_AF-A0A1D8T685-F1
#
_entry.id   AF-A0A1D8T685-F1
#
_cell.length_a   1.000
_cell.length_b   1.000
_cell.length_c   1.000
_cell.angle_alpha   90.00
_cell.angle_beta   90.00
_cell.angle_gamma   90.00
#
_symmetry.space_group_name_H-M   'P 1'
#
loop_
_entity.id
_entity.type
_entity.pdbx_description
1 polymer ?
#
loop_
_entity_poly.entity_id
_entity_poly.type
_entity_poly.pdbx_seq_one_letter_code
_entity_poly.pdbx_strand_id
1 'polypeptide(L)'
;MALPIPFRRRIGAVLALTGVTVFLGSAPVGAEPATPSIPRGMLRIVDDVLGPQNPGFWNPEVPGTRVLTPVEPGVIVACASGFEPTISCSTIDRRESSPQRRLMFFDVPMIGEPPLRVWIDVLPRLGEGSLDA
;
A
#
# COMPACT_ATOMS: atom_id res chain seq x y z
N MET A 1 75.11 25.36 -29.17
CA MET A 1 75.21 25.87 -30.55
C MET A 1 73.81 25.89 -31.16
N ALA A 2 73.44 27.05 -31.74
CA ALA A 2 72.42 27.34 -32.77
C ALA A 2 70.99 26.70 -32.77
N LEU A 3 70.00 27.61 -32.69
CA LEU A 3 68.61 27.61 -33.21
C LEU A 3 68.48 27.21 -34.72
N PRO A 4 67.28 27.12 -35.37
CA PRO A 4 65.88 27.31 -34.91
C PRO A 4 64.79 26.31 -35.43
N ILE A 5 63.61 26.42 -34.81
CA ILE A 5 62.22 26.02 -35.17
C ILE A 5 61.84 26.65 -36.55
N PRO A 6 60.96 26.13 -37.45
CA PRO A 6 59.52 25.93 -37.15
C PRO A 6 58.66 24.97 -38.01
N PHE A 7 57.55 24.48 -37.44
CA PHE A 7 56.18 24.57 -38.00
C PHE A 7 55.21 23.85 -37.03
N ARG A 8 54.58 24.53 -36.07
CA ARG A 8 53.30 25.24 -36.20
C ARG A 8 52.21 24.42 -36.94
N ARG A 9 51.41 23.65 -36.20
CA ARG A 9 49.96 23.64 -36.43
C ARG A 9 49.20 23.46 -35.11
N ARG A 10 48.46 24.52 -34.79
CA ARG A 10 47.60 24.70 -33.62
C ARG A 10 46.27 23.99 -33.86
N ILE A 11 45.83 23.16 -32.93
CA ILE A 11 44.43 22.80 -32.66
C ILE A 11 44.43 22.49 -31.15
N GLY A 12 44.07 23.37 -30.22
CA GLY A 12 42.80 24.08 -30.12
C GLY A 12 42.06 23.49 -28.92
N ALA A 13 42.53 23.76 -27.69
CA ALA A 13 41.86 23.36 -26.46
C ALA A 13 41.04 24.55 -25.94
N VAL A 14 39.72 24.38 -25.82
CA VAL A 14 38.87 25.20 -24.94
C VAL A 14 37.80 24.30 -24.35
N LEU A 15 38.06 23.79 -23.14
CA LEU A 15 37.03 23.24 -22.26
C LEU A 15 36.34 24.42 -21.56
N ALA A 16 35.14 24.76 -22.01
CA ALA A 16 34.28 25.69 -21.28
C ALA A 16 33.51 24.89 -20.21
N LEU A 17 34.10 24.78 -19.02
CA LEU A 17 33.38 24.35 -17.82
C LEU A 17 32.63 25.56 -17.26
N THR A 18 31.36 25.70 -17.63
CA THR A 18 30.43 26.63 -16.98
C THR A 18 30.13 26.11 -15.57
N GLY A 19 30.67 26.80 -14.57
CA GLY A 19 30.34 26.56 -13.17
C GLY A 19 28.88 26.88 -12.90
N VAL A 20 28.08 25.85 -12.60
CA VAL A 20 26.78 26.04 -11.96
C VAL A 20 26.98 25.86 -10.47
N THR A 21 27.09 26.98 -9.75
CA THR A 21 26.91 27.02 -8.30
C THR A 21 25.44 26.71 -8.00
N VAL A 22 25.13 25.44 -7.76
CA VAL A 22 23.89 25.10 -7.07
C VAL A 22 24.09 25.46 -5.61
N PHE A 23 23.37 26.47 -5.16
CA PHE A 23 23.24 26.83 -3.75
C PHE A 23 22.92 25.56 -2.94
N LEU A 24 23.85 25.13 -2.08
CA LEU A 24 23.54 24.24 -0.98
C LEU A 24 22.60 25.01 -0.04
N GLY A 25 21.29 24.85 -0.25
CA GLY A 25 20.30 25.18 0.75
C GLY A 25 20.54 24.27 1.96
N SER A 26 20.87 24.87 3.09
CA SER A 26 20.92 24.22 4.39
C SER A 26 19.53 23.66 4.71
N ALA A 27 19.31 22.38 4.46
CA ALA A 27 18.18 21.67 5.03
C ALA A 27 18.41 21.54 6.54
N PRO A 28 17.41 21.82 7.39
CA PRO A 28 17.55 21.63 8.83
C PRO A 28 17.88 20.16 9.12
N VAL A 29 18.95 19.94 9.89
CA VAL A 29 19.28 18.66 10.50
C VAL A 29 18.09 18.27 11.38
N GLY A 30 17.27 17.34 10.91
CA GLY A 30 16.02 16.97 11.56
C GLY A 30 14.87 16.58 10.63
N ALA A 31 15.07 16.60 9.30
CA ALA A 31 14.12 15.94 8.40
C ALA A 31 14.17 14.42 8.64
N GLU A 32 13.26 13.93 9.50
CA GLU A 32 12.90 12.53 9.60
C GLU A 32 12.73 11.98 8.17
N PRO A 33 13.31 10.83 7.80
CA PRO A 33 13.06 10.23 6.50
C PRO A 33 11.54 10.11 6.34
N ALA A 34 10.97 10.85 5.37
CA ALA A 34 9.55 10.75 5.10
C ALA A 34 9.24 9.27 4.83
N THR A 35 8.47 8.65 5.73
CA THR A 35 8.01 7.28 5.55
C THR A 35 7.44 7.18 4.14
N PRO A 36 7.93 6.25 3.30
CA PRO A 36 7.48 6.16 1.92
C PRO A 36 5.96 6.03 1.92
N SER A 37 5.30 6.98 1.25
CA SER A 37 3.85 7.00 1.19
C SER A 37 3.39 5.72 0.50
N ILE A 38 2.51 4.95 1.15
CA ILE A 38 1.98 3.75 0.54
C ILE A 38 1.22 4.18 -0.71
N PRO A 39 1.59 3.70 -1.91
CA PRO A 39 0.93 4.07 -3.14
C PRO A 39 -0.57 3.79 -3.03
N ARG A 40 -1.39 4.79 -3.34
CA ARG A 40 -2.84 4.66 -3.27
C ARG A 40 -3.35 3.68 -4.32
N GLY A 41 -4.32 2.87 -3.95
CA GLY A 41 -5.02 1.98 -4.88
C GLY A 41 -4.28 0.69 -5.23
N MET A 42 -3.10 0.44 -4.65
CA MET A 42 -2.50 -0.89 -4.71
C MET A 42 -3.24 -1.85 -3.79
N LEU A 43 -3.24 -3.13 -4.16
CA LEU A 43 -3.77 -4.18 -3.32
C LEU A 43 -2.72 -4.55 -2.27
N ARG A 44 -3.08 -4.42 -0.99
CA ARG A 44 -2.25 -4.82 0.15
C ARG A 44 -2.93 -5.98 0.88
N ILE A 45 -2.18 -7.04 1.12
CA ILE A 45 -2.64 -8.14 1.99
C ILE A 45 -2.70 -7.64 3.42
N VAL A 46 -3.79 -7.97 4.10
CA VAL A 46 -4.05 -7.59 5.49
C VAL A 46 -3.84 -8.81 6.37
N ASP A 47 -2.97 -8.68 7.37
CA ASP A 47 -2.59 -9.78 8.25
C ASP A 47 -3.46 -9.80 9.54
N ASP A 48 -4.06 -8.68 9.90
CA ASP A 48 -4.88 -8.45 11.08
C ASP A 48 -6.38 -8.56 10.77
N VAL A 49 -6.81 -9.73 10.29
CA VAL A 49 -8.22 -10.01 10.01
C VAL A 49 -8.93 -10.46 11.29
N LEU A 50 -9.93 -9.70 11.73
CA LEU A 50 -10.82 -10.05 12.82
C LEU A 50 -12.10 -10.67 12.24
N GLY A 51 -12.34 -11.94 12.56
CA GLY A 51 -13.61 -12.62 12.27
C GLY A 51 -14.64 -12.46 13.40
N PRO A 52 -15.91 -12.81 13.16
CA PRO A 52 -17.00 -12.64 14.13
C PRO A 52 -16.80 -13.37 15.47
N GLN A 53 -16.00 -14.44 15.46
CA GLN A 53 -15.63 -15.22 16.63
C GLN A 53 -14.55 -14.56 17.51
N ASN A 54 -13.87 -13.52 17.01
CA ASN A 54 -12.86 -12.81 17.77
C ASN A 54 -13.54 -11.86 18.79
N PRO A 55 -13.21 -11.92 20.09
CA PRO A 55 -13.84 -11.06 21.10
C PRO A 55 -13.58 -9.56 20.87
N GLY A 56 -12.48 -9.21 20.18
CA GLY A 56 -12.14 -7.85 19.79
C GLY A 56 -12.86 -7.34 18.53
N PHE A 57 -13.66 -8.16 17.85
CA PHE A 57 -14.29 -7.80 16.58
C PHE A 57 -15.11 -6.50 16.68
N TRP A 58 -15.93 -6.39 17.72
CA TRP A 58 -16.79 -5.21 17.96
C TRP A 58 -16.13 -4.12 18.81
N ASN A 59 -14.90 -4.32 19.27
CA ASN A 59 -14.18 -3.31 20.03
C ASN A 59 -13.42 -2.37 19.07
N PRO A 60 -13.76 -1.07 18.95
CA PRO A 60 -13.05 -0.14 18.08
C PRO A 60 -11.58 0.08 18.49
N GLU A 61 -11.24 -0.13 19.76
CA GLU A 61 -9.87 0.02 20.26
C GLU A 61 -8.92 -1.09 19.78
N VAL A 62 -9.48 -2.23 19.32
CA VAL A 62 -8.68 -3.32 18.78
C VAL A 62 -8.39 -3.03 17.31
N PRO A 63 -7.12 -2.86 16.89
CA PRO A 63 -6.80 -2.69 15.49
C PRO A 63 -7.12 -3.97 14.71
N GLY A 64 -7.56 -3.82 13.46
CA GLY A 64 -7.89 -4.96 12.61
C GLY A 64 -8.91 -4.67 11.54
N THR A 65 -8.82 -5.40 10.43
CA THR A 65 -9.87 -5.43 9.41
C THR A 65 -10.94 -6.42 9.83
N ARG A 66 -12.17 -5.92 10.01
CA ARG A 66 -13.31 -6.74 10.45
C ARG A 66 -14.00 -7.35 9.26
N VAL A 67 -14.01 -8.66 9.17
CA VAL A 67 -14.73 -9.41 8.13
C VAL A 67 -15.78 -10.27 8.81
N LEU A 68 -17.05 -9.93 8.60
CA LEU A 68 -18.20 -10.60 9.21
C LEU A 68 -18.40 -12.00 8.64
N THR A 69 -18.17 -12.18 7.33
CA THR A 69 -18.18 -13.52 6.73
C THR A 69 -16.95 -14.29 7.19
N PRO A 70 -17.10 -15.51 7.74
CA PRO A 70 -15.95 -16.33 8.09
C PRO A 70 -15.00 -16.50 6.91
N VAL A 71 -13.73 -16.14 7.11
CA VAL A 71 -12.67 -16.33 6.12
C VAL A 71 -12.15 -17.75 6.28
N GLU A 72 -12.31 -18.56 5.24
CA GLU A 72 -11.82 -19.94 5.24
C GLU A 72 -10.30 -20.02 5.36
N PRO A 73 -9.77 -21.10 5.97
CA PRO A 73 -8.34 -21.35 5.97
C PRO A 73 -7.78 -21.35 4.55
N GLY A 74 -6.71 -20.59 4.30
CA GLY A 74 -6.07 -20.48 2.98
C GLY A 74 -6.61 -19.34 2.09
N VAL A 75 -7.72 -18.72 2.49
CA VAL A 75 -8.20 -17.47 1.89
C VAL A 75 -7.54 -16.29 2.59
N ILE A 76 -7.03 -15.33 1.83
CA ILE A 76 -6.45 -14.09 2.35
C ILE A 76 -7.38 -12.91 2.08
N VAL A 77 -7.31 -11.90 2.94
CA VAL A 77 -7.99 -10.62 2.73
C VAL A 77 -6.99 -9.61 2.20
N ALA A 78 -7.38 -8.89 1.16
CA ALA A 78 -6.55 -7.86 0.55
C ALA A 78 -7.37 -6.60 0.29
N CYS A 79 -6.82 -5.46 0.65
CA CYS A 79 -7.48 -4.16 0.68
C CYS A 79 -6.70 -3.08 -0.07
N ALA A 80 -7.41 -2.07 -0.56
CA ALA A 80 -6.83 -0.92 -1.22
C ALA A 80 -5.99 -0.09 -0.23
N SER A 81 -4.72 0.11 -0.54
CA SER A 81 -3.81 0.88 0.29
C SER A 81 -3.97 2.39 0.13
N GLY A 82 -3.56 3.13 1.17
CA GLY A 82 -3.47 4.59 1.14
C GLY A 82 -4.80 5.33 1.30
N PHE A 83 -5.84 4.64 1.79
CA PHE A 83 -7.14 5.21 2.12
C PHE A 83 -7.47 4.99 3.59
N GLU A 84 -7.84 6.06 4.27
CA GLU A 84 -8.34 6.04 5.64
C GLU A 84 -9.70 6.78 5.67
N PRO A 85 -10.83 6.10 5.90
CA PRO A 85 -10.96 4.64 6.06
C PRO A 85 -10.75 3.86 4.75
N THR A 86 -10.36 2.60 4.86
CA THR A 86 -10.11 1.69 3.73
C THR A 86 -11.35 1.55 2.83
N ILE A 87 -11.24 1.85 1.53
CA ILE A 87 -12.42 1.97 0.64
C ILE A 87 -12.80 0.70 -0.14
N SER A 88 -11.91 -0.29 -0.20
CA SER A 88 -12.16 -1.52 -0.96
C SER A 88 -11.36 -2.67 -0.38
N CYS A 89 -12.02 -3.80 -0.14
CA CYS A 89 -11.38 -5.05 0.23
C CYS A 89 -11.93 -6.20 -0.60
N SER A 90 -11.22 -7.32 -0.57
CA SER A 90 -11.50 -8.51 -1.33
C SER A 90 -10.89 -9.74 -0.66
N THR A 91 -11.44 -10.91 -0.95
CA THR A 91 -10.84 -12.19 -0.61
C THR A 91 -10.15 -12.79 -1.82
N ILE A 92 -9.01 -13.44 -1.59
CA ILE A 92 -8.26 -14.18 -2.59
C ILE A 92 -8.06 -15.59 -2.04
N ASP A 93 -8.58 -16.58 -2.74
CA ASP A 93 -8.22 -17.97 -2.48
C ASP A 93 -6.90 -18.29 -3.18
N ARG A 94 -5.91 -18.77 -2.44
CA ARG A 94 -4.61 -19.17 -3.01
C ARG A 94 -4.59 -20.62 -3.51
N ARG A 95 -5.57 -21.43 -3.13
CA ARG A 95 -5.61 -22.88 -3.41
C ARG A 95 -6.16 -23.17 -4.80
N GLU A 96 -7.12 -22.36 -5.22
CA GLU A 96 -7.72 -22.44 -6.54
C GLU A 96 -7.35 -21.19 -7.34
N SER A 97 -7.35 -21.30 -8.68
CA SER A 97 -7.34 -20.13 -9.57
C SER A 97 -8.69 -19.39 -9.54
N SER A 98 -9.30 -19.31 -8.37
CA SER A 98 -10.60 -18.72 -8.14
C SER A 98 -10.49 -17.20 -8.24
N PRO A 99 -11.46 -16.53 -8.88
CA PRO A 99 -11.42 -15.09 -9.06
C PRO A 99 -11.44 -14.38 -7.70
N GLN A 100 -10.71 -13.27 -7.61
CA GLN A 100 -10.77 -12.36 -6.47
C GLN A 100 -12.22 -11.92 -6.23
N ARG A 101 -12.71 -12.07 -5.00
CA ARG A 101 -14.09 -11.73 -4.65
C ARG A 101 -14.10 -10.41 -3.89
N ARG A 102 -14.85 -9.43 -4.39
CA ARG A 102 -14.98 -8.12 -3.73
C ARG A 102 -15.84 -8.25 -2.47
N LEU A 103 -15.39 -7.67 -1.37
CA LEU A 103 -16.17 -7.51 -0.16
C LEU A 103 -16.98 -6.21 -0.22
N MET A 104 -18.20 -6.26 0.30
CA MET A 104 -18.99 -5.07 0.59
C MET A 104 -18.68 -4.61 2.01
N PHE A 105 -18.96 -3.34 2.33
CA PHE A 105 -18.79 -2.82 3.69
C PHE A 105 -20.02 -2.07 4.16
N PHE A 106 -20.16 -2.00 5.47
CA PHE A 106 -21.03 -1.07 6.17
C PHE A 106 -20.26 -0.48 7.35
N ASP A 107 -20.60 0.76 7.71
CA ASP A 107 -19.99 1.46 8.84
C ASP A 107 -20.97 1.44 10.02
N VAL A 108 -20.54 0.88 11.15
CA VAL A 108 -21.32 0.83 12.38
C VAL A 108 -21.01 2.08 13.20
N PRO A 109 -22.02 2.91 13.53
CA PRO A 109 -21.79 4.10 14.34
C PRO A 109 -21.32 3.72 15.74
N MET A 110 -20.27 4.38 16.21
CA MET A 110 -19.72 4.21 17.56
C MET A 110 -19.91 5.49 18.37
N ILE A 111 -20.20 5.35 19.66
CA ILE A 111 -20.39 6.49 20.55
C ILE A 111 -19.01 6.99 20.99
N GLY A 112 -18.68 8.24 20.66
CA GLY A 112 -17.41 8.86 21.06
C GLY A 112 -16.19 8.46 20.21
N GLU A 113 -16.37 7.56 19.24
CA GLU A 113 -15.32 7.01 18.39
C GLU A 113 -15.71 7.09 16.89
N PRO A 114 -14.75 7.02 15.95
CA PRO A 114 -15.05 6.90 14.54
C PRO A 114 -15.91 5.67 14.22
N PRO A 115 -16.72 5.69 13.14
CA PRO A 115 -17.50 4.54 12.73
C PRO A 115 -16.62 3.31 12.47
N LEU A 116 -17.10 2.15 12.92
CA LEU A 116 -16.42 0.88 12.75
C LEU A 116 -16.79 0.26 11.40
N ARG A 117 -15.83 0.22 10.46
CA ARG A 117 -16.04 -0.42 9.16
C ARG A 117 -16.00 -1.94 9.26
N VAL A 118 -17.08 -2.58 8.81
CA VAL A 118 -17.22 -4.05 8.77
C VAL A 118 -17.41 -4.51 7.32
N TRP A 119 -16.63 -5.50 6.92
CA TRP A 119 -16.66 -6.10 5.59
C TRP A 119 -17.47 -7.39 5.56
N ILE A 120 -18.13 -7.67 4.45
CA ILE A 120 -18.96 -8.86 4.26
C ILE A 120 -18.83 -9.35 2.81
N ASP A 121 -18.73 -10.66 2.64
CA ASP A 121 -18.91 -11.32 1.34
C ASP A 121 -20.41 -11.60 1.17
N VAL A 122 -21.05 -10.86 0.27
CA VAL A 122 -22.52 -10.90 0.05
C VAL A 122 -22.89 -11.84 -1.09
N LEU A 123 -21.93 -12.27 -1.91
CA LEU A 123 -22.22 -13.23 -2.96
C LEU A 123 -22.30 -14.63 -2.30
N PRO A 124 -23.46 -15.31 -2.24
CA PRO A 124 -23.50 -16.67 -1.74
C PRO A 124 -22.54 -17.54 -2.57
N ARG A 125 -21.76 -18.40 -1.91
CA ARG A 125 -21.14 -19.55 -2.57
C ARG A 125 -22.29 -20.45 -3.01
N LEU A 126 -22.81 -20.22 -4.22
CA LEU A 126 -23.82 -21.05 -4.85
C LEU A 126 -23.21 -22.45 -5.06
N GLY A 127 -23.19 -23.27 -4.00
CA GLY A 127 -22.50 -24.56 -3.98
C GLY A 127 -22.31 -25.19 -2.59
N GLU A 128 -22.41 -24.43 -1.49
CA GLU A 128 -22.09 -24.95 -0.13
C GLU A 128 -23.28 -24.93 0.85
N GLY A 129 -24.50 -25.17 0.35
CA GLY A 129 -25.69 -25.32 1.16
C GLY A 129 -26.37 -26.66 0.90
N SER A 130 -25.81 -27.77 1.43
CA SER A 130 -26.66 -28.91 1.81
C SER A 130 -27.46 -28.44 3.03
N LEU A 131 -28.78 -28.34 2.84
CA LEU A 131 -29.76 -28.21 3.91
C LEU A 131 -30.20 -29.61 4.37
N ASP A 132 -29.24 -30.51 4.64
CA ASP A 132 -29.57 -31.78 5.29
C ASP A 132 -29.51 -31.58 6.80
N ALA A 133 -30.63 -31.10 7.35
CA ALA A 133 -31.01 -31.20 8.75
C ALA A 133 -32.33 -31.98 8.85
#